data_AF-A0AAU3EYD1-F1
#
_entry.id   AF-A0AAU3EYD1-F1
#
_cell.length_a   1.000
_cell.length_b   1.000
_cell.length_c   1.000
_cell.angle_alpha   90.00
_cell.angle_beta   90.00
_cell.angle_gamma   90.00
#
_symmetry.space_group_name_H-M   'P 1'
#
loop_
_entity.id
_entity.type
_entity.pdbx_description
1 polymer ?
#
loop_
_entity_poly.entity_id
_entity_poly.type
_entity_poly.pdbx_seq_one_letter_code
_entity_poly.pdbx_strand_id
1 'polypeptide(L)' 'MTTAADQLLTVPEVMARLKYGRSKVYDLIRSKRLVSITEGRCRRIPEVAVRNYIRNRIEEAA' A
#
# COMPACT_ATOMS: atom_id res chain seq x y z
N MET A 1 -21.05 13.28 2.01
CA MET A 1 -19.77 12.71 1.53
C MET A 1 -19.11 12.03 2.72
N THR A 2 -19.26 10.71 2.84
CA THR A 2 -18.61 9.96 3.92
C THR A 2 -17.15 9.79 3.52
N THR A 3 -16.26 10.61 4.06
CA THR A 3 -14.81 10.32 4.03
C THR A 3 -14.63 8.95 4.64
N ALA A 4 -14.47 7.94 3.80
CA ALA A 4 -14.17 6.58 4.23
C ALA A 4 -12.98 6.68 5.17
N ALA A 5 -13.17 6.25 6.42
CA ALA A 5 -12.12 6.30 7.43
C ALA A 5 -10.81 5.79 6.83
N ASP A 6 -9.74 6.60 6.89
CA ASP A 6 -8.44 6.26 6.33
C ASP A 6 -7.90 5.02 7.05
N GLN A 7 -8.26 3.84 6.52
CA GLN A 7 -7.89 2.58 7.13
C GLN A 7 -6.41 2.34 6.86
N LEU A 8 -5.65 2.31 7.95
CA LEU A 8 -4.21 2.07 7.92
C LEU A 8 -3.94 0.57 8.03
N LEU A 9 -3.34 0.02 6.98
CA LEU A 9 -2.93 -1.37 6.89
C LEU A 9 -1.49 -1.54 7.37
N THR A 10 -1.22 -2.68 7.99
CA THR A 10 0.11 -3.19 8.25
C THR A 10 0.74 -3.81 7.00
N VAL A 11 2.05 -4.03 7.03
CA VAL A 11 2.76 -4.75 5.96
C VAL A 11 2.17 -6.15 5.71
N PRO A 12 1.90 -6.99 6.73
CA PRO A 12 1.25 -8.30 6.51
C PRO A 12 -0.13 -8.21 5.86
N GLU A 13 -0.95 -7.21 6.21
CA GLU A 13 -2.27 -7.03 5.59
C GLU A 13 -2.16 -6.64 4.11
N VAL A 14 -1.17 -5.81 3.75
CA VAL A 14 -0.88 -5.46 2.36
C VAL A 14 -0.35 -6.65 1.58
N MET A 15 0.49 -7.48 2.19
CA MET A 15 0.95 -8.75 1.60
C MET A 15 -0.23 -9.66 1.30
N ALA A 16 -1.18 -9.81 2.24
CA ALA A 16 -2.38 -10.62 2.06
C ALA A 16 -3.29 -10.10 0.94
N ARG A 17 -3.46 -8.77 0.85
CA ARG A 17 -4.28 -8.10 -0.18
C ARG A 17 -3.67 -8.18 -1.58
N LEU A 18 -2.39 -7.87 -1.72
CA LEU A 18 -1.70 -7.83 -3.02
C LEU A 18 -1.13 -9.20 -3.43
N LYS A 19 -1.22 -10.22 -2.56
CA LYS A 19 -0.61 -11.54 -2.74
C LYS A 19 0.89 -11.46 -3.06
N TYR A 20 1.57 -10.48 -2.46
CA TYR A 20 2.99 -10.26 -2.63
C TYR A 20 3.81 -10.73 -1.43
N GLY A 21 5.03 -11.18 -1.71
CA GLY A 21 6.01 -11.48 -0.68
C GLY A 21 6.51 -10.23 0.04
N ARG A 22 7.09 -10.42 1.23
CA ARG A 22 7.61 -9.34 2.09
C ARG A 22 8.59 -8.45 1.33
N SER A 23 9.57 -9.05 0.64
CA SER A 23 10.58 -8.31 -0.12
C SER A 23 9.95 -7.38 -1.15
N LYS A 24 8.97 -7.89 -1.92
CA LYS A 24 8.29 -7.09 -2.96
C LYS A 24 7.53 -5.91 -2.36
N VAL A 25 6.86 -6.10 -1.23
CA VAL A 25 6.17 -4.99 -0.54
C VAL A 25 7.16 -3.94 -0.06
N TYR A 26 8.30 -4.35 0.52
CA TYR A 26 9.35 -3.40 0.89
C TYR A 26 9.98 -2.70 -0.31
N ASP A 27 10.15 -3.38 -1.44
CA ASP A 27 10.62 -2.76 -2.67
C ASP A 27 9.64 -1.70 -3.19
N LEU A 28 8.34 -1.96 -3.12
CA LEU A 28 7.29 -0.99 -3.49
C LEU A 28 7.30 0.24 -2.58
N ILE A 29 7.55 0.04 -1.28
CA ILE A 29 7.70 1.14 -0.32
C ILE A 29 8.99 1.92 -0.62
N ARG A 30 10.11 1.23 -0.84
CA ARG A 30 11.42 1.82 -1.09
C ARG A 30 11.46 2.60 -2.41
N SER A 31 10.78 2.10 -3.43
CA SER A 31 10.61 2.75 -4.74
C SER A 31 9.54 3.85 -4.74
N LYS A 32 8.92 4.15 -3.60
CA LYS A 32 7.83 5.14 -3.46
C LYS A 32 6.59 4.83 -4.32
N ARG A 33 6.46 3.61 -4.84
CA ARG A 33 5.25 3.17 -5.57
C ARG A 33 4.07 2.91 -4.65
N LEU A 34 4.36 2.65 -3.38
CA LEU A 34 3.36 2.41 -2.35
C LEU A 34 3.62 3.36 -1.18
N VAL A 35 2.70 4.32 -0.98
CA VAL A 35 2.82 5.32 0.07
C VAL A 35 2.72 4.62 1.43
N SER A 36 3.68 4.92 2.30
CA SER A 36 3.71 4.40 3.66
C SER A 36 3.93 5.55 4.64
N ILE A 37 3.22 5.50 5.75
CA ILE A 37 3.34 6.38 6.90
C ILE A 37 4.19 5.62 7.93
N THR A 38 5.22 6.27 8.46
CA THR A 38 6.02 5.71 9.54
C THR A 38 5.61 6.39 10.83
N GLU A 39 5.05 5.62 11.76
CA GLU A 39 4.64 6.08 13.07
C GLU A 39 5.52 5.38 14.11
N GLY A 40 6.55 6.09 14.57
CA GLY A 40 7.60 5.53 15.44
C GLY A 40 8.33 4.36 14.77
N ARG A 41 8.18 3.16 15.34
CA ARG A 41 8.79 1.91 14.83
C ARG A 41 7.88 1.14 13.87
N CYS A 42 6.64 1.57 13.69
CA CYS A 42 5.64 0.86 12.90
C CYS A 42 5.41 1.54 11.53
N ARG A 43 5.34 0.74 10.47
CA ARG A 43 4.92 1.21 9.14
C ARG A 43 3.44 0.91 8.94
N ARG A 44 2.70 1.94 8.54
CA ARG A 44 1.29 1.92 8.20
C ARG A 44 1.13 2.32 6.74
N ILE A 45 0.27 1.63 6.02
CA ILE A 45 0.02 1.84 4.61
C ILE A 45 -1.46 2.20 4.48
N PRO A 46 -1.79 3.42 4.02
CA PRO A 46 -3.19 3.77 3.78
C PRO A 46 -3.83 2.82 2.76
N GLU A 47 -5.06 2.39 3.00
CA GLU A 47 -5.80 1.57 2.04
C GLU A 47 -5.91 2.26 0.67
N VAL A 48 -6.08 3.59 0.67
CA VAL A 48 -6.10 4.42 -0.53
C VAL A 48 -4.82 4.27 -1.34
N ALA A 49 -3.66 4.14 -0.69
CA ALA A 49 -2.38 3.93 -1.37
C ALA A 49 -2.34 2.58 -2.11
N VAL A 50 -2.92 1.53 -1.53
CA VAL A 50 -3.03 0.21 -2.18
C VAL A 50 -3.97 0.28 -3.39
N ARG A 51 -5.12 0.96 -3.26
CA ARG A 51 -6.07 1.15 -4.37
C ARG A 51 -5.45 1.95 -5.52
N ASN A 52 -4.74 3.03 -5.21
CA ASN A 52 -4.04 3.85 -6.21
C ASN A 52 -2.94 3.04 -6.90
N TYR A 53 -2.18 2.23 -6.15
CA TYR A 53 -1.19 1.34 -6.75
C TYR A 53 -1.82 0.37 -7.77
N ILE A 54 -2.95 -0.25 -7.43
CA ILE A 54 -3.66 -1.16 -8.35
C ILE A 54 -4.13 -0.40 -9.60
N ARG A 55 -4.73 0.79 -9.44
CA ARG A 55 -5.17 1.62 -10.57
C ARG A 55 -4.03 1.95 -11.51
N ASN A 56 -2.93 2.48 -10.96
CA ASN A 56 -1.74 2.82 -11.76
C ASN A 56 -1.18 1.59 -12.48
N ARG A 57 -1.22 0.41 -11.86
CA ARG A 57 -0.78 -0.84 -12.49
C ARG A 57 -1.67 -1.32 -13.63
N ILE A 58 -2.97 -1.03 -13.57
CA ILE A 58 -3.91 -1.32 -14.66
C ILE A 58 -3.67 -0.33 -15.82
N GLU A 59 -3.51 0.95 -15.52
CA GLU A 59 -3.23 1.99 -16.52
C GLU A 59 -1.87 1.80 -17.21
N GLU A 60 -0.82 1.38 -16.48
CA GLU A 60 0.49 1.03 -17.07
C GLU A 60 0.45 -0.22 -17.94
N ALA A 61 -0.58 -1.07 -17.81
CA ALA A 61 -0.71 -2.34 -18.53
C ALA A 61 -1.71 -2.28 -19.71
N ALA A 62 -2.43 -1.16 -19.84
CA ALA A 62 -3.33 -0.87 -20.96
C ALA A 62 -2.58 -0.14 -22.08
#